data_AF-A0A948D321-F1
#
_entry.id   AF-A0A948D321-F1
#
_cell.length_a   1.000
_cell.length_b   1.000
_cell.length_c   1.000
_cell.angle_alpha   90.00
_cell.angle_beta   90.00
_cell.angle_gamma   90.00
#
_symmetry.space_group_name_H-M   'P 1'
#
loop_
_entity.id
_entity.type
_entity.pdbx_description
1 polymer ?
#
loop_
_entity_poly.entity_id
_entity_poly.type
_entity_poly.pdbx_seq_one_letter_code
_entity_poly.pdbx_strand_id
1 'polypeptide(L)'
;MPKELTFLPPYLNAVTQKGERSQCFAVFFLQIVLKILIEVGFLKRVTAFYISEIYDPSTIEAVKVLQVKLGLTDNDVDGNFGPATRLKLMEEGIGLNLGDISLASMTGTMVWVDADGQKQVWPPPFVDESSDPSAKA
;
A
#
# COMPACT_ATOMS: atom_id res chain seq x y z
N MET A 1 -19.99 -4.68 -7.10
CA MET A 1 -18.68 -3.98 -7.07
C MET A 1 -17.73 -4.85 -6.28
N PRO A 2 -16.49 -5.10 -6.76
CA PRO A 2 -15.51 -5.81 -5.93
C PRO A 2 -15.36 -5.02 -4.63
N LYS A 3 -15.32 -5.70 -3.49
CA LYS A 3 -15.02 -5.07 -2.20
C LYS A 3 -13.56 -4.66 -2.25
N GLU A 4 -13.29 -3.49 -2.79
CA GLU A 4 -11.95 -2.98 -2.99
C GLU A 4 -11.26 -2.77 -1.63
N LEU A 5 -9.93 -2.75 -1.67
CA LEU A 5 -8.99 -2.46 -0.58
C LEU A 5 -9.15 -1.03 0.00
N THR A 6 -10.38 -0.52 0.14
CA THR A 6 -10.74 0.84 0.61
C THR A 6 -10.30 1.14 2.04
N PHE A 7 -9.66 0.18 2.72
CA PHE A 7 -9.10 0.36 4.05
C PHE A 7 -7.64 0.83 4.03
N LEU A 8 -6.90 0.54 2.96
CA LEU A 8 -5.54 1.05 2.77
C LEU A 8 -5.61 2.36 1.98
N PRO A 9 -4.67 3.30 2.21
CA PRO A 9 -4.49 4.42 1.29
C PRO A 9 -4.26 3.88 -0.13
N PRO A 10 -4.70 4.63 -1.17
CA PRO A 10 -4.65 4.18 -2.58
C PRO A 10 -3.22 3.94 -3.07
N TYR A 11 -2.27 4.55 -2.40
CA TYR A 11 -0.86 4.47 -2.70
C TYR A 11 -0.10 4.30 -1.37
N LEU A 12 1.12 3.77 -1.39
CA LEU A 12 2.05 3.78 -0.26
C LEU A 12 3.44 3.95 -0.84
N ASN A 13 3.96 5.17 -0.76
CA ASN A 13 5.22 5.53 -1.39
C ASN A 13 6.40 5.29 -0.44
N ALA A 14 7.51 4.88 -1.03
CA ALA A 14 8.73 4.56 -0.31
C ALA A 14 9.37 5.78 0.34
N VAL A 15 9.39 6.92 -0.34
CA VAL A 15 10.11 8.13 0.08
C VAL A 15 9.46 9.39 -0.52
N THR A 16 9.36 10.48 0.26
CA THR A 16 9.05 11.84 -0.20
C THR A 16 10.22 12.43 -1.00
N GLN A 17 10.01 13.57 -1.67
CA GLN A 17 11.11 14.36 -2.25
C GLN A 17 12.17 14.81 -1.23
N LYS A 18 11.84 14.80 0.07
CA LYS A 18 12.72 15.20 1.18
C LYS A 18 13.37 14.02 1.91
N GLY A 19 13.19 12.78 1.45
CA GLY A 19 13.78 11.60 2.10
C GLY A 19 12.91 10.96 3.21
N GLU A 20 11.76 11.54 3.53
CA GLU A 20 10.84 11.00 4.55
C GLU A 20 10.07 9.79 4.03
N ARG A 21 9.78 8.80 4.87
CA ARG A 21 9.12 7.55 4.45
C ARG A 21 7.72 7.45 5.02
N SER A 22 6.84 6.68 4.38
CA SER A 22 5.58 6.29 4.98
C SER A 22 5.86 5.52 6.28
N GLN A 23 5.28 5.98 7.39
CA GLN A 23 5.35 5.32 8.68
C GLN A 23 3.95 5.27 9.27
N CYS A 24 3.26 4.16 9.04
CA CYS A 24 1.88 4.00 9.47
C CYS A 24 1.50 2.53 9.49
N PHE A 25 0.35 2.24 10.11
CA PHE A 25 -0.14 0.88 10.18
C PHE A 25 -0.37 0.24 8.80
N ALA A 26 -0.74 1.02 7.78
CA ALA A 26 -0.87 0.50 6.42
C ALA A 26 0.45 -0.12 5.90
N VAL A 27 1.61 0.42 6.30
CA VAL A 27 2.92 -0.15 6.00
C VAL A 27 3.15 -1.43 6.80
N PHE A 28 2.83 -1.45 8.09
CA PHE A 28 2.87 -2.67 8.90
C PHE A 28 2.06 -3.80 8.25
N PHE A 29 0.84 -3.51 7.81
CA PHE A 29 -0.03 -4.48 7.17
C PHE A 29 0.56 -5.00 5.85
N LEU A 30 1.06 -4.10 5.00
CA LEU A 30 1.79 -4.47 3.79
C LEU A 30 2.98 -5.38 4.13
N GLN A 31 3.73 -5.08 5.19
CA GLN A 31 4.86 -5.91 5.61
C GLN A 31 4.41 -7.31 6.07
N ILE A 32 3.27 -7.45 6.76
CA ILE A 32 2.70 -8.76 7.08
C ILE A 32 2.36 -9.54 5.81
N VAL A 33 1.70 -8.90 4.84
CA VAL A 33 1.36 -9.54 3.55
C VAL A 33 2.62 -10.01 2.82
N LEU A 34 3.62 -9.14 2.67
CA LEU A 34 4.89 -9.47 2.03
C LEU A 34 5.61 -10.61 2.77
N LYS A 35 5.61 -10.59 4.11
CA LYS A 35 6.20 -11.67 4.91
C LYS A 35 5.50 -13.00 4.66
N ILE A 36 4.17 -13.05 4.62
CA ILE A 36 3.42 -14.27 4.28
C ILE A 36 3.82 -14.76 2.88
N LEU A 37 3.87 -13.86 1.89
CA LEU A 37 4.26 -14.21 0.51
C LEU A 37 5.71 -14.73 0.41
N ILE A 38 6.60 -14.27 1.27
CA ILE A 38 7.97 -14.80 1.39
C ILE A 38 7.94 -16.21 1.98
N GLU A 39 7.24 -16.41 3.11
CA GLU A 39 7.19 -17.69 3.83
C GLU A 39 6.53 -18.81 3.02
N VAL A 40 5.47 -18.51 2.26
CA VAL A 40 4.84 -19.50 1.36
C VAL A 40 5.66 -19.73 0.08
N GLY A 41 6.82 -19.08 -0.07
CA GLY A 41 7.74 -19.27 -1.18
C GLY A 41 7.29 -18.60 -2.48
N PHE A 42 6.36 -17.64 -2.44
CA PHE A 42 5.97 -16.85 -3.61
C PHE A 42 7.08 -15.85 -3.97
N LEU A 43 7.64 -15.15 -2.95
CA LEU A 43 8.73 -14.17 -3.10
C LEU A 43 10.12 -14.76 -2.78
N LYS A 44 10.56 -15.79 -3.51
CA LYS A 44 11.80 -16.56 -3.23
C LYS A 44 13.12 -15.78 -3.24
N ARG A 45 13.14 -14.52 -3.71
CA ARG A 45 14.36 -13.71 -3.84
C ARG A 45 14.57 -12.72 -2.70
N VAL A 46 13.65 -12.64 -1.75
CA VAL A 46 13.77 -11.76 -0.58
C VAL A 46 14.38 -12.55 0.58
N THR A 47 15.59 -12.20 1.00
CA THR A 47 16.36 -12.94 2.02
C THR A 47 16.43 -12.24 3.38
N ALA A 48 16.21 -10.93 3.42
CA ALA A 48 16.16 -10.13 4.64
C ALA A 48 14.92 -9.23 4.60
N PHE A 49 13.99 -9.44 5.53
CA PHE A 49 12.72 -8.72 5.59
C PHE A 49 12.29 -8.53 7.03
N TYR A 50 11.95 -7.29 7.40
CA TYR A 50 11.56 -6.92 8.76
C TYR A 50 10.21 -6.20 8.76
N ILE A 51 9.48 -6.35 9.86
CA ILE A 51 8.25 -5.61 10.11
C ILE A 51 8.64 -4.45 11.05
N SER A 52 8.60 -3.24 10.53
CA SER A 52 9.11 -2.02 11.19
C SER A 52 8.09 -0.88 11.22
N GLU A 53 6.93 -1.05 10.56
CA GLU A 53 5.91 -0.02 10.30
C GLU A 53 6.40 1.17 9.45
N ILE A 54 7.67 1.17 9.05
CA ILE A 54 8.31 2.15 8.19
C ILE A 54 8.50 1.51 6.81
N TYR A 55 8.26 2.27 5.73
CA TYR A 55 8.48 1.79 4.36
C TYR A 55 9.99 1.78 4.06
N ASP A 56 10.70 0.89 4.73
CA ASP A 56 12.15 0.78 4.77
C ASP A 56 12.71 0.14 3.48
N PRO A 57 14.05 0.15 3.26
CA PRO A 57 14.64 -0.45 2.07
C PRO A 57 14.26 -1.92 1.85
N SER A 58 14.05 -2.69 2.92
CA SER A 58 13.65 -4.10 2.80
C SER A 58 12.22 -4.24 2.26
N THR A 59 11.34 -3.31 2.63
CA THR A 59 9.98 -3.20 2.11
C THR A 59 10.00 -2.85 0.62
N ILE A 60 10.82 -1.87 0.22
CA ILE A 60 10.98 -1.46 -1.19
C ILE A 60 11.42 -2.64 -2.05
N GLU A 61 12.48 -3.34 -1.65
CA GLU A 61 13.01 -4.47 -2.41
C GLU A 61 11.99 -5.61 -2.51
N ALA A 62 11.28 -5.92 -1.43
CA ALA A 62 10.23 -6.94 -1.47
C ALA A 62 9.09 -6.56 -2.42
N VAL A 63 8.70 -5.28 -2.46
CA VAL A 63 7.65 -4.79 -3.38
C VAL A 63 8.14 -4.85 -4.83
N LYS A 64 9.40 -4.50 -5.12
CA LYS A 64 9.96 -4.69 -6.47
C LYS A 64 9.93 -6.14 -6.92
N VAL A 65 10.33 -7.07 -6.04
CA VAL A 65 10.27 -8.51 -6.34
C VAL A 65 8.82 -8.94 -6.59
N LEU A 66 7.86 -8.44 -5.80
CA LEU A 66 6.44 -8.68 -6.03
C LEU A 66 5.98 -8.14 -7.39
N GLN A 67 6.32 -6.89 -7.73
CA GLN A 67 5.96 -6.27 -9.01
C GLN A 67 6.48 -7.07 -10.20
N VAL A 68 7.75 -7.48 -10.17
CA VAL A 68 8.34 -8.36 -11.19
C VAL A 68 7.61 -9.70 -11.25
N LYS A 69 7.23 -10.27 -10.10
CA LYS A 69 6.51 -11.55 -10.05
C LYS A 69 5.09 -11.47 -10.60
N LEU A 70 4.45 -10.33 -10.41
CA LEU A 70 3.14 -9.99 -10.97
C LEU A 70 3.21 -9.60 -12.46
N GLY A 71 4.40 -9.60 -13.06
CA GLY A 71 4.59 -9.30 -14.48
C GLY A 71 4.43 -7.82 -14.84
N LEU A 72 4.61 -6.91 -13.88
CA LEU A 72 4.65 -5.48 -14.17
C LEU A 72 5.88 -5.13 -15.04
N THR A 73 5.75 -4.07 -15.84
CA THR A 73 6.84 -3.63 -16.74
C THR A 73 7.91 -2.86 -15.97
N ASP A 74 9.13 -2.74 -16.52
CA ASP A 74 10.26 -2.09 -15.83
C ASP A 74 9.96 -0.68 -15.33
N ASN A 75 9.07 0.06 -16.00
CA ASN A 75 8.64 1.40 -15.57
C ASN A 75 7.75 1.38 -14.33
N ASP A 76 7.13 0.23 -14.03
CA ASP A 76 6.24 0.03 -12.89
C ASP A 76 6.91 -0.81 -11.77
N VAL A 77 8.19 -1.18 -11.93
CA VAL A 77 9.01 -1.82 -10.88
C VAL A 77 9.74 -0.76 -10.06
N ASP A 78 8.96 0.11 -9.43
CA ASP A 78 9.45 1.25 -8.65
C ASP A 78 9.64 0.94 -7.16
N GLY A 79 9.07 -0.17 -6.68
CA GLY A 79 9.06 -0.56 -5.27
C GLY A 79 8.00 0.14 -4.44
N ASN A 80 7.05 0.84 -5.07
CA ASN A 80 5.92 1.48 -4.43
C ASN A 80 4.67 0.61 -4.49
N PHE A 81 3.89 0.59 -3.41
CA PHE A 81 2.67 -0.21 -3.35
C PHE A 81 1.46 0.59 -3.83
N GLY A 82 1.45 0.89 -5.12
CA GLY A 82 0.45 1.69 -5.81
C GLY A 82 -0.68 0.89 -6.48
N PRO A 83 -1.59 1.58 -7.20
CA PRO A 83 -2.76 0.98 -7.85
C PRO A 83 -2.43 -0.18 -8.80
N ALA A 84 -1.37 -0.06 -9.61
CA ALA A 84 -0.98 -1.11 -10.56
C ALA A 84 -0.60 -2.42 -9.86
N THR A 85 0.22 -2.33 -8.80
CA THR A 85 0.61 -3.50 -8.00
C THR A 85 -0.59 -4.13 -7.31
N ARG A 86 -1.50 -3.30 -6.76
CA ARG A 86 -2.72 -3.77 -6.08
C ARG A 86 -3.68 -4.47 -7.04
N LEU A 87 -3.92 -3.88 -8.21
CA LEU A 87 -4.79 -4.46 -9.24
C LEU A 87 -4.26 -5.84 -9.64
N LYS A 88 -2.96 -5.94 -9.95
CA LYS A 88 -2.34 -7.21 -10.32
C LYS A 88 -2.36 -8.24 -9.18
N LEU A 89 -2.17 -7.82 -7.94
CA LEU A 89 -2.27 -8.69 -6.77
C LEU A 89 -3.69 -9.28 -6.62
N MET A 90 -4.72 -8.48 -6.90
CA MET A 90 -6.11 -8.94 -6.90
C MET A 90 -6.40 -9.88 -8.08
N GLU A 91 -5.92 -9.56 -9.28
CA GLU A 91 -6.11 -10.35 -10.51
C GLU A 91 -5.50 -11.76 -10.41
N GLU A 92 -4.28 -11.86 -9.86
CA GLU A 92 -3.57 -13.14 -9.71
C GLU A 92 -4.23 -14.06 -8.68
N GLY A 93 -5.19 -13.56 -7.90
CA GLY A 93 -5.96 -14.37 -6.95
C GLY A 93 -5.06 -15.10 -5.95
N ILE A 94 -3.93 -14.49 -5.58
CA ILE A 94 -3.04 -15.05 -4.56
C ILE A 94 -3.91 -15.21 -3.32
N GLY A 95 -4.14 -16.45 -2.86
CA GLY A 95 -5.23 -16.86 -1.95
C GLY A 95 -5.32 -16.19 -0.56
N LEU A 96 -4.64 -15.05 -0.38
CA LEU A 96 -4.94 -14.03 0.59
C LEU A 96 -6.23 -13.28 0.18
N ASN A 97 -7.36 -13.70 0.73
CA ASN A 97 -8.55 -12.86 0.69
C ASN A 97 -8.39 -11.69 1.68
N LEU A 98 -7.75 -10.60 1.23
CA LEU A 98 -7.54 -9.40 2.04
C LEU A 98 -8.87 -8.76 2.51
N GLY A 99 -9.99 -9.08 1.85
CA GLY A 99 -11.34 -8.66 2.25
C GLY A 99 -11.89 -9.41 3.48
N ASP A 100 -11.33 -10.58 3.81
CA ASP A 100 -11.69 -11.34 5.03
C ASP A 100 -10.90 -10.86 6.25
N ILE A 101 -9.82 -10.10 6.04
CA ILE A 101 -9.08 -9.48 7.13
C ILE A 101 -9.87 -8.27 7.60
N SER A 102 -10.72 -8.47 8.61
CA SER A 102 -11.48 -7.40 9.25
C SER A 102 -10.54 -6.48 10.04
N LEU A 103 -10.07 -5.42 9.38
CA LEU A 103 -9.39 -4.29 10.03
C LEU A 103 -10.37 -3.26 10.58
N ALA A 104 -11.64 -3.62 10.80
CA ALA A 104 -12.68 -2.71 11.31
C ALA A 104 -12.36 -2.09 12.69
N SER A 105 -11.45 -2.70 13.46
CA SER A 105 -10.93 -2.15 14.72
C SER A 105 -9.80 -1.13 14.54
N MET A 106 -9.40 -0.83 13.31
CA MET A 106 -8.24 -0.01 12.96
C MET A 106 -8.63 1.45 12.69
N THR A 107 -9.60 1.93 13.44
CA THR A 107 -10.07 3.31 13.36
C THR A 107 -8.98 4.23 13.89
N GLY A 108 -8.34 4.97 12.99
CA GLY A 108 -7.31 5.94 13.33
C GLY A 108 -6.85 6.72 12.11
N THR A 109 -6.59 8.00 12.31
CA THR A 109 -5.98 8.88 11.31
C THR A 109 -4.53 8.46 11.09
N MET A 110 -4.18 8.03 9.89
CA MET A 110 -2.83 7.63 9.49
C MET A 110 -2.19 8.69 8.58
N VAL A 111 -0.90 8.94 8.74
CA VAL A 111 -0.13 9.79 7.83
C VAL A 111 0.73 8.90 6.92
N TRP A 112 0.67 9.12 5.62
CA TRP A 112 1.40 8.32 4.63
C TRP A 112 1.95 9.21 3.51
N VAL A 113 2.86 8.69 2.68
CA VAL A 113 3.45 9.43 1.55
C VAL A 113 2.77 9.00 0.25
N ASP A 114 2.18 9.95 -0.49
CA ASP A 114 1.52 9.75 -1.79
C ASP A 114 2.47 9.68 -2.97
N ALA A 115 1.92 9.38 -4.15
CA ALA A 115 2.65 9.22 -5.41
C ALA A 115 3.51 10.45 -5.76
N ASP A 116 3.06 11.65 -5.36
CA ASP A 116 3.77 12.92 -5.58
C ASP A 116 4.84 13.19 -4.50
N GLY A 117 4.97 12.27 -3.54
CA GLY A 117 5.91 12.38 -2.43
C GLY A 117 5.42 13.34 -1.35
N GLN A 118 4.12 13.64 -1.27
CA GLN A 118 3.52 14.48 -0.25
C GLN A 118 2.94 13.63 0.89
N LYS A 119 2.89 14.22 2.10
CA LYS A 119 2.23 13.57 3.24
C LYS A 119 0.73 13.76 3.15
N GLN A 120 0.00 12.67 3.25
CA GLN A 120 -1.45 12.61 3.21
C GLN A 120 -2.02 11.95 4.45
N VAL A 121 -3.30 12.20 4.71
CA VAL A 121 -4.04 11.65 5.84
C VAL A 121 -5.08 10.64 5.35
N TRP A 122 -5.18 9.49 6.00
CA TRP A 122 -6.15 8.44 5.69
C TRP A 122 -6.87 7.91 6.96
N PRO A 123 -8.20 7.66 6.91
CA PRO A 123 -9.10 7.99 5.81
C PRO A 123 -9.15 9.52 5.57
N PRO A 124 -9.53 9.98 4.36
CA PRO A 124 -9.68 11.40 4.12
C PRO A 124 -10.63 11.98 5.17
N PRO A 125 -10.37 13.18 5.71
CA PRO A 125 -11.33 13.83 6.59
C PRO A 125 -12.68 13.90 5.88
N PHE A 126 -13.76 13.62 6.60
CA PHE A 126 -15.10 13.74 6.03
C PHE A 126 -15.30 15.18 5.56
N VAL A 127 -15.31 15.38 4.25
CA VAL A 127 -15.69 16.64 3.65
C VAL A 127 -17.20 16.60 3.52
N ASP A 128 -17.89 17.40 4.33
CA ASP A 128 -19.32 17.62 4.13
C ASP A 128 -19.48 18.39 2.81
N GLU A 129 -19.86 17.69 1.74
CA GLU A 129 -20.08 18.26 0.40
C GLU A 129 -21.13 19.39 0.39
N SER A 130 -21.90 19.58 1.46
CA SER A 130 -22.82 20.73 1.62
C SER A 130 -22.11 22.06 1.88
N SER A 131 -20.79 22.04 2.13
CA SER A 131 -19.98 23.23 2.44
C SER A 131 -19.16 23.77 1.27
N ASP A 132 -19.22 23.16 0.07
CA ASP A 132 -18.57 23.70 -1.13
C ASP A 132 -19.45 24.79 -1.81
N PRO A 133 -19.06 26.07 -1.77
CA PRO A 133 -19.80 27.13 -2.45
C PRO A 133 -19.75 27.04 -3.98
N SER A 134 -18.92 26.14 -4.54
CA SER A 134 -18.73 25.96 -5.99
C SER A 134 -19.77 25.03 -6.62
N ALA A 135 -20.52 24.26 -5.82
CA ALA A 135 -21.56 23.34 -6.31
C ALA A 135 -22.93 24.02 -6.57
N LYS A 136 -23.01 25.35 -6.37
CA LYS A 136 -24.15 26.18 -6.76
C LYS A 136 -23.75 27.14 -7.87
N ALA A 137 -23.58 26.64 -9.09
CA ALA A 137 -23.56 27.44 -10.30
C ALA A 137 -24.22 26.68 -11.45
#